data_AF-A0A382T1X2-F1
#
_entry.id   AF-A0A382T1X2-F1
#
_cell.length_a   1.000
_cell.length_b   1.000
_cell.length_c   1.000
_cell.angle_alpha   90.00
_cell.angle_beta   90.00
_cell.angle_gamma   90.00
#
_symmetry.space_group_name_H-M   'P 1'
#
loop_
_entity.id
_entity.type
_entity.pdbx_description
1 polymer ?
#
loop_
_entity_poly.entity_id
_entity_poly.type
_entity_poly.pdbx_seq_one_letter_code
_entity_poly.pdbx_strand_id
1 'polypeptide(L)'
;MSEFDEFAEALMGQLSVEIDEEKVIVELAKKIKEDRSFTVEFDDIESVSKNLFVDLAQSVNEYMGLEVSKELSIEYLKLDEFKRLKGKKVFTENGRIYVDKLFDAVAKNDLKTISELIKEDT
;
A
#
# COMPACT_ATOMS: atom_id res chain seq x y z
N MET A 1 -15.63 -7.58 -25.99
CA MET A 1 -15.02 -6.78 -24.92
C MET A 1 -14.32 -5.62 -25.58
N SER A 2 -14.40 -4.40 -25.04
CA SER A 2 -13.57 -3.30 -25.56
C SER A 2 -12.15 -3.41 -25.00
N GLU A 3 -11.15 -2.86 -25.71
CA GLU A 3 -9.74 -2.85 -25.26
C GLU A 3 -9.60 -2.29 -23.82
N PHE A 4 -10.43 -1.32 -23.45
CA PHE A 4 -10.45 -0.72 -22.11
C PHE A 4 -11.04 -1.66 -21.04
N ASP A 5 -12.00 -2.51 -21.41
CA ASP A 5 -12.54 -3.52 -20.49
C ASP A 5 -11.51 -4.63 -20.27
N GLU A 6 -10.77 -5.03 -21.32
CA GLU A 6 -9.68 -6.01 -21.23
C GLU A 6 -8.51 -5.48 -20.37
N PHE A 7 -8.17 -4.20 -20.50
CA PHE A 7 -7.18 -3.56 -19.63
C PHE A 7 -7.62 -3.53 -18.16
N ALA A 8 -8.86 -3.16 -17.89
CA ALA A 8 -9.39 -3.13 -16.53
C ALA A 8 -9.42 -4.53 -15.89
N GLU A 9 -9.78 -5.55 -16.67
CA GLU A 9 -9.73 -6.96 -16.23
C GLU A 9 -8.29 -7.43 -15.98
N ALA A 10 -7.33 -7.07 -16.83
CA ALA A 10 -5.92 -7.40 -16.63
C ALA A 10 -5.35 -6.73 -15.37
N LEU A 11 -5.67 -5.46 -15.13
CA LEU A 11 -5.29 -4.73 -13.92
C LEU A 11 -5.84 -5.42 -12.67
N MET A 12 -7.10 -5.85 -12.70
CA MET A 12 -7.69 -6.60 -11.59
C MET A 12 -7.12 -8.01 -11.45
N GLY A 13 -6.73 -8.65 -12.54
CA GLY A 13 -6.00 -9.92 -12.52
C GLY A 13 -4.70 -9.79 -11.73
N GLN A 14 -3.93 -8.73 -11.96
CA GLN A 14 -2.73 -8.45 -11.20
C GLN A 14 -3.03 -8.15 -9.72
N LEU A 15 -4.00 -7.30 -9.43
CA LEU A 15 -4.41 -6.98 -8.06
C LEU A 15 -4.96 -8.20 -7.31
N SER A 16 -5.57 -9.16 -8.02
CA SER A 16 -6.08 -10.39 -7.42
C SER A 16 -4.98 -11.29 -6.88
N VAL A 17 -3.79 -11.26 -7.49
CA VAL A 17 -2.59 -11.96 -6.98
C VAL A 17 -2.14 -11.35 -5.66
N GLU A 18 -2.04 -10.02 -5.58
CA GLU A 18 -1.70 -9.31 -4.32
C GLU A 18 -2.70 -9.64 -3.19
N ILE A 19 -4.00 -9.70 -3.52
CA ILE A 19 -5.05 -10.07 -2.56
C ILE A 19 -4.95 -11.54 -2.13
N ASP A 20 -4.54 -12.43 -3.02
CA ASP A 20 -4.35 -13.84 -2.70
C ASP A 20 -3.16 -14.04 -1.74
N GLU A 21 -2.07 -13.30 -1.95
CA GLU A 21 -0.93 -13.27 -1.02
C GLU A 21 -1.36 -12.85 0.40
N GLU A 22 -2.19 -11.81 0.53
CA GLU A 22 -2.73 -11.39 1.83
C GLU A 22 -3.54 -12.51 2.51
N LYS A 23 -4.38 -13.22 1.76
CA LYS A 23 -5.15 -14.36 2.29
C LYS A 23 -4.24 -15.48 2.75
N VAL A 24 -3.22 -15.82 1.96
CA VAL A 24 -2.23 -16.84 2.32
C VAL A 24 -1.50 -16.46 3.61
N ILE A 25 -1.11 -15.18 3.77
CA ILE A 25 -0.49 -14.68 4.99
C ILE A 25 -1.44 -14.83 6.20
N VAL A 26 -2.71 -14.46 6.04
CA VAL A 26 -3.73 -14.60 7.12
C VAL A 26 -3.93 -16.07 7.50
N GLU A 27 -3.99 -16.97 6.51
CA GLU A 27 -4.11 -18.41 6.78
C GLU A 27 -2.87 -18.99 7.47
N LEU A 28 -1.67 -18.57 7.06
CA LEU A 28 -0.42 -18.98 7.72
C LEU A 28 -0.37 -18.47 9.16
N ALA A 29 -0.74 -17.21 9.40
CA ALA A 29 -0.83 -16.66 10.75
C ALA A 29 -1.83 -17.41 11.63
N LYS A 30 -2.96 -17.86 11.05
CA LYS A 30 -3.93 -18.70 11.75
C LYS A 30 -3.34 -20.07 12.10
N LYS A 31 -2.69 -20.75 11.15
CA LYS A 31 -2.02 -22.04 11.38
C LYS A 31 -0.96 -21.96 12.46
N ILE A 32 -0.16 -20.88 12.47
CA ILE A 32 0.84 -20.60 13.50
C ILE A 32 0.18 -20.48 14.88
N LYS A 33 -0.93 -19.75 15.01
CA LYS A 33 -1.67 -19.63 16.28
C LYS A 33 -2.28 -20.95 16.77
N GLU A 34 -2.62 -21.87 15.87
CA GLU A 34 -3.18 -23.18 16.19
C GLU A 34 -2.10 -24.21 16.59
N ASP A 35 -0.84 -23.99 16.18
CA ASP A 35 0.31 -24.82 16.53
C ASP A 35 0.82 -24.54 17.95
N ARG A 36 0.45 -25.42 18.89
CA ARG A 36 0.87 -25.34 20.29
C ARG A 36 2.36 -25.59 20.53
N SER A 37 3.08 -26.09 19.52
CA SER A 37 4.53 -26.29 19.57
C SER A 37 5.31 -25.08 19.05
N PHE A 38 4.61 -24.11 18.44
CA PHE A 38 5.21 -22.87 17.96
C PHE A 38 5.35 -21.87 19.11
N THR A 39 6.58 -21.64 19.56
CA THR A 39 6.90 -20.75 20.70
C THR A 39 7.58 -19.46 20.29
N VAL A 40 7.69 -19.18 18.98
CA VAL A 40 8.31 -17.95 18.48
C VAL A 40 7.26 -16.84 18.53
N GLU A 41 7.56 -15.77 19.24
CA GLU A 41 6.76 -14.54 19.22
C GLU A 41 7.43 -13.54 18.28
N PHE A 42 6.65 -12.96 17.38
CA PHE A 42 7.09 -11.86 16.52
C PHE A 42 6.55 -10.56 17.11
N ASP A 43 7.43 -9.56 17.24
CA ASP A 43 7.02 -8.21 17.60
C ASP A 43 6.15 -7.59 16.49
N ASP A 44 5.22 -6.71 16.88
CA ASP A 44 4.42 -5.98 15.92
C ASP A 44 5.25 -4.97 15.12
N ILE A 45 4.85 -4.74 13.87
CA ILE A 45 5.59 -3.87 12.95
C ILE A 45 5.67 -2.43 13.48
N GLU A 46 4.65 -1.97 14.21
CA GLU A 46 4.60 -0.64 14.79
C GLU A 46 5.68 -0.46 15.88
N SER A 47 5.83 -1.44 16.77
CA SER A 47 6.85 -1.45 17.82
C SER A 47 8.26 -1.52 17.24
N VAL A 48 8.48 -2.43 16.29
CA VAL A 48 9.78 -2.57 15.62
C VAL A 48 10.17 -1.29 14.90
N SER A 49 9.24 -0.70 14.14
CA SER A 49 9.52 0.49 13.34
C SER A 49 9.78 1.73 14.20
N LYS A 50 9.08 1.89 15.33
CA LYS A 50 9.33 2.99 16.28
C LYS A 50 10.74 2.93 16.88
N ASN A 51 11.19 1.74 17.27
CA ASN A 51 12.53 1.56 17.82
C ASN A 51 13.60 1.87 16.76
N LEU A 52 13.46 1.30 15.56
CA LEU A 52 14.37 1.54 14.45
C LEU A 52 14.43 3.02 14.03
N PHE A 53 13.32 3.75 14.08
CA PHE A 53 13.28 5.16 13.70
C PHE A 53 14.15 6.03 14.61
N VAL A 54 14.13 5.76 15.91
CA VAL A 54 14.97 6.48 16.88
C VAL A 54 16.44 6.24 16.57
N ASP A 55 16.83 4.97 16.37
CA ASP A 55 18.21 4.59 16.06
C ASP A 55 18.69 5.19 14.74
N LEU A 56 17.83 5.22 13.71
CA LEU A 56 18.13 5.82 12.41
C LEU A 56 18.27 7.34 12.51
N ALA A 57 17.38 8.01 13.24
CA ALA A 57 17.45 9.45 13.44
C ALA A 57 18.76 9.85 14.17
N GLN A 58 19.15 9.06 15.17
CA GLN A 58 20.44 9.23 15.85
C GLN A 58 21.61 9.01 14.88
N SER A 59 21.57 7.93 14.09
CA SER A 59 22.63 7.61 13.12
C SER A 59 22.81 8.73 12.07
N VAL A 60 21.71 9.31 11.58
CA VAL A 60 21.75 10.46 10.65
C VAL A 60 22.41 11.67 11.31
N ASN A 61 22.09 11.92 12.59
CA ASN A 61 22.72 13.01 13.33
C ASN A 61 24.23 12.79 13.53
N GLU A 62 24.63 11.60 13.96
CA GLU A 62 26.03 11.26 14.21
C GLU A 62 26.87 11.27 12.94
N TYR A 63 26.31 10.80 11.82
CA TYR A 63 27.04 10.69 10.56
C TYR A 63 27.05 12.00 9.75
N MET A 64 25.91 12.70 9.68
CA MET A 64 25.73 13.89 8.83
C MET A 64 25.77 15.22 9.60
N GLY A 65 25.67 15.20 10.93
CA GLY A 65 25.51 16.41 11.75
C GLY A 65 24.15 17.09 11.58
N LEU A 66 23.15 16.40 11.01
CA LEU A 66 21.83 16.94 10.75
C LEU A 66 20.83 16.52 11.84
N GLU A 67 20.07 17.47 12.38
CA GLU A 67 18.96 17.14 13.27
C GLU A 67 17.75 16.66 12.46
N VAL A 68 17.24 15.48 12.78
CA VAL A 68 16.03 14.95 12.17
C VAL A 68 14.82 15.61 12.82
N SER A 69 13.91 16.15 12.00
CA SER A 69 12.72 16.85 12.50
C SER A 69 11.86 15.94 13.38
N LYS A 70 11.45 16.47 14.55
CA LYS A 70 10.53 15.80 15.49
C LYS A 70 9.09 15.71 14.97
N GLU A 71 8.80 16.40 13.87
CA GLU A 71 7.49 16.35 13.20
C GLU A 71 7.36 15.16 12.26
N LEU A 72 8.46 14.44 11.98
CA LEU A 72 8.42 13.23 11.18
C LEU A 72 7.74 12.10 11.97
N SER A 73 6.73 11.48 11.35
CA SER A 73 6.02 10.31 11.87
C SER A 73 6.16 9.12 10.92
N ILE A 74 6.03 7.92 11.48
CA ILE A 74 5.81 6.70 10.70
C ILE A 74 4.30 6.47 10.65
N GLU A 75 3.76 6.37 9.44
CA GLU A 75 2.35 6.10 9.17
C GLU A 75 2.16 4.64 8.75
N TYR A 76 1.15 3.97 9.32
CA TYR A 76 0.79 2.58 9.02
C TYR A 76 -0.48 2.55 8.19
N LEU A 77 -0.34 2.89 6.91
CA LEU A 77 -1.47 2.98 5.99
C LEU A 77 -2.08 1.61 5.73
N LYS A 78 -3.41 1.57 5.72
CA LYS A 78 -4.15 0.40 5.20
C LYS A 78 -3.96 0.30 3.69
N LEU A 79 -4.23 -0.88 3.11
CA LEU A 79 -4.03 -1.13 1.68
C LEU A 79 -4.73 -0.10 0.77
N ASP A 80 -5.96 0.29 1.12
CA ASP A 80 -6.72 1.26 0.34
C ASP A 80 -6.11 2.68 0.44
N GLU A 81 -5.66 3.08 1.63
CA GLU A 81 -4.92 4.32 1.86
C GLU A 81 -3.57 4.33 1.14
N PHE A 82 -2.87 3.19 1.13
CA PHE A 82 -1.60 3.01 0.43
C PHE A 82 -1.78 3.11 -1.10
N LYS A 83 -2.84 2.51 -1.64
CA LYS A 83 -3.21 2.65 -3.06
C LYS A 83 -3.51 4.12 -3.40
N ARG A 84 -4.26 4.84 -2.58
CA ARG A 84 -4.47 6.30 -2.76
C ARG A 84 -3.16 7.09 -2.69
N LEU A 85 -2.26 6.74 -1.78
CA LEU A 85 -0.94 7.39 -1.67
C LEU A 85 -0.12 7.20 -2.95
N LYS A 86 -0.13 6.00 -3.55
CA LYS A 86 0.50 5.77 -4.86
C LYS A 86 -0.07 6.71 -5.92
N GLY A 87 -1.39 6.90 -5.94
CA GLY A 87 -2.05 7.85 -6.82
C GLY A 87 -1.55 9.28 -6.64
N LYS A 88 -1.36 9.75 -5.40
CA LYS A 88 -0.79 11.08 -5.13
C LYS A 88 0.63 11.29 -5.64
N LYS A 89 1.41 10.21 -5.79
CA LYS A 89 2.79 10.25 -6.32
C LYS A 89 2.85 10.24 -7.85
N VAL A 90 1.75 9.94 -8.54
CA VAL A 90 1.69 10.05 -9.99
C VAL A 90 1.78 11.52 -10.37
N PHE A 91 2.80 11.86 -11.15
CA PHE A 91 2.99 13.20 -11.68
C PHE A 91 1.92 13.49 -12.73
N THR A 92 1.25 14.64 -12.62
CA THR A 92 0.23 15.08 -13.57
C THR A 92 0.27 16.60 -13.72
N GLU A 93 0.17 17.12 -14.94
CA GLU A 93 0.07 18.57 -15.16
C GLU A 93 -1.37 19.08 -14.96
N ASN A 94 -2.36 18.43 -15.59
CA ASN A 94 -3.79 18.79 -15.48
C ASN A 94 -4.70 17.61 -15.07
N GLY A 95 -4.12 16.44 -14.79
CA GLY A 95 -4.84 15.17 -14.57
C GLY A 95 -5.10 14.78 -13.11
N ARG A 96 -4.87 15.67 -12.13
CA ARG A 96 -4.91 15.32 -10.69
C ARG A 96 -6.25 14.69 -10.27
N ILE A 97 -7.36 15.30 -10.69
CA ILE A 97 -8.72 14.83 -10.37
C ILE A 97 -8.96 13.44 -10.98
N TYR A 98 -8.54 13.23 -12.23
CA TYR A 98 -8.66 11.95 -12.91
C TYR A 98 -7.88 10.85 -12.17
N VAL A 99 -6.61 11.11 -11.87
CA VAL A 99 -5.76 10.14 -11.16
C VAL A 99 -6.28 9.85 -9.76
N ASP A 100 -6.76 10.86 -9.01
CA ASP A 100 -7.35 10.63 -7.69
C ASP A 100 -8.59 9.73 -7.76
N LYS A 101 -9.48 9.95 -8.74
CA LYS A 101 -10.66 9.10 -8.95
C LYS A 101 -10.27 7.69 -9.38
N LEU A 102 -9.29 7.54 -10.26
CA LEU A 102 -8.82 6.24 -10.74
C LEU A 102 -8.23 5.42 -9.59
N PHE A 103 -7.34 6.03 -8.79
CA PHE A 103 -6.72 5.33 -7.66
C PHE A 103 -7.70 5.09 -6.50
N ASP A 104 -8.75 5.91 -6.33
CA ASP A 104 -9.86 5.60 -5.43
C ASP A 104 -10.65 4.38 -5.91
N ALA A 105 -10.96 4.30 -7.20
CA ALA A 105 -11.65 3.15 -7.79
C ALA A 105 -10.81 1.87 -7.69
N VAL A 106 -9.50 1.94 -7.94
CA VAL A 106 -8.53 0.84 -7.75
C VAL A 106 -8.43 0.43 -6.27
N ALA A 107 -8.47 1.38 -5.34
CA ALA A 107 -8.47 1.10 -3.91
C ALA A 107 -9.72 0.31 -3.47
N LYS A 108 -10.85 0.55 -4.13
CA LYS A 108 -12.15 -0.10 -3.87
C LYS A 108 -12.42 -1.32 -4.73
N ASN A 109 -11.52 -1.68 -5.66
CA ASN A 109 -11.75 -2.70 -6.68
C ASN A 109 -13.03 -2.44 -7.53
N ASP A 110 -13.33 -1.17 -7.81
CA ASP A 110 -14.50 -0.76 -8.60
C ASP A 110 -14.21 -0.80 -10.11
N LEU A 111 -14.35 -2.00 -10.67
CA LEU A 111 -14.13 -2.29 -12.09
C LEU A 111 -14.92 -1.38 -13.04
N LYS A 112 -16.15 -1.05 -12.68
CA LYS A 112 -17.04 -0.26 -13.52
C LYS A 112 -16.51 1.17 -13.60
N THR A 113 -16.20 1.77 -12.45
CA THR A 113 -15.64 3.12 -12.40
C THR A 113 -14.25 3.19 -13.05
N ILE A 114 -13.42 2.16 -12.94
CA ILE A 114 -12.12 2.11 -13.64
C ILE A 114 -12.33 2.15 -15.16
N SER A 115 -13.20 1.31 -15.72
CA SER A 115 -13.48 1.27 -17.16
C SER A 115 -14.10 2.59 -17.66
N GLU A 116 -15.02 3.18 -16.89
CA GLU A 116 -15.64 4.47 -17.21
C GLU A 116 -14.61 5.61 -17.22
N LEU A 117 -13.75 5.69 -16.21
CA LEU A 117 -12.72 6.73 -16.14
C LEU A 117 -11.75 6.62 -17.31
N ILE A 118 -11.23 5.44 -17.63
CA ILE A 118 -10.28 5.27 -18.74
C ILE A 118 -10.87 5.74 -20.08
N LYS A 119 -12.18 5.55 -20.30
CA LYS A 119 -12.89 6.05 -21.49
C LYS A 119 -13.03 7.57 -21.53
N GLU A 120 -13.03 8.26 -20.39
CA GLU A 120 -13.10 9.73 -20.32
C GLU A 120 -11.76 10.42 -20.67
N ASP A 121 -10.64 9.70 -20.59
CA ASP A 121 -9.28 10.21 -20.88
C ASP A 121 -8.88 10.03 -22.37
N THR A 122 -9.78 9.51 -23.21
CA THR A 122 -9.59 9.28 -24.66
C THR A 122 -10.35 10.30 -25.50
#